data_AF-A0AAV6J487-F1
#
_entry.id   AF-A0AAV6J487-F1
#
_cell.length_a   1.000
_cell.length_b   1.000
_cell.length_c   1.000
_cell.angle_alpha   90.00
_cell.angle_beta   90.00
_cell.angle_gamma   90.00
#
_symmetry.space_group_name_H-M   'P 1'
#
loop_
_entity.id
_entity.type
_entity.pdbx_description
1 polymer ?
#
loop_
_entity_poly.entity_id
_entity_poly.type
_entity_poly.pdbx_seq_one_letter_code
_entity_poly.pdbx_strand_id
1 'polypeptide(L)'
;MSIYNLISYGCFLRECSIEHSIVGERSRLDSGVELKDTLMMGADYYQTEAEIASLVAEGKIPIGIEKNTKSGKPMRRDKILQL
;
A
#
# COMPACT_ATOMS: atom_id res chain seq x y z
N MET A 1 21.39 8.60 -6.84
CA MET A 1 21.84 7.60 -5.84
C MET A 1 20.63 7.24 -4.98
N SER A 2 19.73 6.38 -5.49
CA SER A 2 18.64 5.78 -4.71
C SER A 2 18.73 4.28 -5.01
N ILE A 3 19.24 3.50 -4.06
CA ILE A 3 19.93 2.24 -4.37
C ILE A 3 19.15 0.98 -3.95
N TYR A 4 18.00 1.09 -3.28
CA TYR A 4 17.27 -0.11 -2.88
C TYR A 4 15.78 0.15 -2.63
N ASN A 5 14.95 -0.70 -3.22
CA ASN A 5 13.56 -0.90 -2.84
C ASN A 5 13.48 -2.30 -2.20
N LEU A 6 12.92 -2.40 -1.01
CA LEU A 6 12.70 -3.68 -0.35
C LEU A 6 11.22 -4.02 -0.42
N ILE A 7 10.87 -5.08 -1.14
CA ILE A 7 9.49 -5.55 -1.28
C ILE A 7 9.43 -6.95 -0.66
N SER A 8 8.61 -7.10 0.38
CA SER A 8 8.42 -8.38 1.05
C SER A 8 7.61 -9.36 0.19
N TYR A 9 7.56 -10.62 0.60
CA TYR A 9 6.75 -11.64 -0.06
C TYR A 9 5.24 -11.38 0.11
N GLY A 10 4.45 -11.93 -0.82
CA GLY A 10 2.98 -11.84 -0.75
C GLY A 10 2.42 -10.46 -1.09
N CYS A 11 3.22 -9.55 -1.64
CA CYS A 11 2.72 -8.25 -2.06
C CYS A 11 1.93 -8.34 -3.37
N PHE A 12 0.80 -7.65 -3.42
CA PHE A 12 0.02 -7.45 -4.64
C PHE A 12 0.31 -6.05 -5.20
N LEU A 13 1.11 -5.99 -6.26
CA LEU A 13 1.50 -4.74 -6.92
C LEU A 13 0.84 -4.65 -8.29
N ARG A 14 0.06 -3.60 -8.53
CA ARG A 14 -0.56 -3.32 -9.84
C ARG A 14 -0.11 -1.95 -10.31
N GLU A 15 0.60 -1.89 -11.45
CA GLU A 15 0.95 -0.64 -12.15
C GLU A 15 1.36 0.52 -11.21
N CYS A 16 2.26 0.24 -10.27
CA CYS A 16 2.71 1.18 -9.25
C CYS A 16 4.20 1.54 -9.41
N SER A 17 4.59 2.72 -8.94
CA SER A 17 5.97 3.19 -8.86
C SER A 17 6.44 3.21 -7.42
N ILE A 18 7.61 2.61 -7.14
CA ILE A 18 8.19 2.52 -5.80
C ILE A 18 9.65 2.97 -5.91
N GLU A 19 10.03 3.99 -5.13
CA GLU A 19 11.37 4.55 -5.11
C GLU A 19 11.83 4.76 -3.66
N HIS A 20 13.03 4.26 -3.34
CA HIS A 20 13.66 4.42 -2.02
C HIS A 20 12.68 4.12 -0.87
N SER A 21 11.96 3.01 -1.00
CA SER A 21 10.86 2.65 -0.13
C SER A 21 10.91 1.19 0.28
N ILE A 22 10.30 0.89 1.42
CA ILE A 22 10.17 -0.46 1.98
C ILE A 22 8.69 -0.82 2.03
N VAL A 23 8.33 -1.98 1.49
CA VAL A 23 6.97 -2.52 1.45
C VAL A 23 6.93 -3.83 2.23
N GLY A 24 6.19 -3.82 3.33
CA GLY A 24 6.00 -4.96 4.23
C GLY A 24 5.17 -6.09 3.63
N GLU A 25 5.12 -7.23 4.34
CA GLU A 25 4.45 -8.45 3.87
C GLU A 25 2.95 -8.23 3.60
N ARG A 26 2.38 -8.95 2.63
CA ARG A 26 0.93 -8.93 2.31
C ARG A 26 0.38 -7.55 1.94
N SER A 27 1.25 -6.61 1.58
CA SER A 27 0.86 -5.29 1.14
C SER A 27 0.14 -5.33 -0.20
N ARG A 28 -0.89 -4.49 -0.35
CA ARG A 28 -1.59 -4.28 -1.62
C ARG A 28 -1.38 -2.85 -2.11
N LEU A 29 -0.92 -2.70 -3.34
CA LEU A 29 -0.65 -1.42 -4.02
C LEU A 29 -1.40 -1.45 -5.36
N ASP A 30 -2.42 -0.60 -5.50
CA ASP A 30 -3.25 -0.54 -6.71
C ASP A 30 -2.63 0.37 -7.81
N SER A 31 -3.26 0.40 -8.98
CA SER A 31 -2.78 1.13 -10.16
C SER A 31 -2.62 2.62 -9.90
N GLY A 32 -1.51 3.18 -10.38
CA GLY A 32 -1.19 4.60 -10.25
C GLY A 32 -0.68 5.01 -8.86
N VAL A 33 -0.35 4.04 -7.99
CA VAL A 33 0.29 4.35 -6.71
C VAL A 33 1.76 4.72 -6.91
N GLU A 34 2.17 5.82 -6.28
CA GLU A 34 3.56 6.28 -6.25
C GLU A 34 4.05 6.36 -4.79
N LEU A 35 4.96 5.45 -4.43
CA LEU A 35 5.67 5.46 -3.15
C LEU A 35 7.08 6.01 -3.31
N LYS A 36 7.40 7.06 -2.56
CA LYS A 36 8.75 7.63 -2.50
C LYS A 36 9.13 7.90 -1.05
N ASP A 37 10.35 7.55 -0.66
CA ASP A 37 10.88 7.78 0.69
C ASP A 37 9.92 7.27 1.80
N THR A 38 9.29 6.12 1.57
CA THR A 38 8.17 5.60 2.38
C THR A 38 8.45 4.21 2.93
N LEU A 39 8.03 3.97 4.18
CA LEU A 39 7.97 2.66 4.83
C LEU A 39 6.51 2.24 4.99
N MET A 40 6.09 1.15 4.35
CA MET A 40 4.79 0.51 4.49
C MET A 40 4.96 -0.78 5.31
N MET A 41 4.18 -0.97 6.37
CA MET A 41 4.42 -2.07 7.33
C MET A 41 3.82 -3.41 6.92
N GLY A 42 2.82 -3.43 6.04
CA GLY A 42 2.20 -4.66 5.55
C GLY A 42 0.82 -4.93 6.12
N ALA A 43 0.41 -6.20 6.03
CA ALA A 43 -0.85 -6.69 6.57
C ALA A 43 -0.71 -8.10 7.19
N ASP A 44 -1.46 -8.37 8.27
CA ASP A 44 -1.52 -9.71 8.88
C ASP A 44 -2.38 -10.71 8.07
N TYR A 45 -3.28 -10.24 7.21
CA TYR A 45 -4.18 -11.08 6.41
C TYR A 45 -4.49 -10.46 5.04
N TYR A 46 -4.94 -11.31 4.11
CA TYR A 46 -5.42 -10.87 2.80
C TYR A 46 -6.91 -10.58 2.86
N GLN A 47 -7.33 -9.51 2.19
CA GLN A 47 -8.73 -9.24 1.91
C GLN A 47 -9.11 -9.74 0.52
N THR A 48 -10.25 -10.40 0.43
CA THR A 48 -10.89 -10.77 -0.83
C THR A 48 -11.52 -9.56 -1.51
N GLU A 49 -11.73 -9.64 -2.83
CA GLU A 49 -12.42 -8.58 -3.57
C GLU A 49 -13.83 -8.28 -3.02
N ALA A 50 -14.52 -9.30 -2.49
CA ALA A 50 -15.84 -9.14 -1.90
C ALA A 50 -15.82 -8.34 -0.59
N GLU A 51 -14.83 -8.60 0.28
CA GLU A 51 -14.64 -7.85 1.53
C GLU A 51 -14.24 -6.39 1.25
N ILE A 52 -13.36 -6.18 0.28
CA ILE A 52 -12.97 -4.83 -0.17
C ILE A 52 -14.19 -4.07 -0.68
N ALA A 53 -15.00 -4.69 -1.54
CA ALA A 53 -16.23 -4.07 -2.05
C ALA A 53 -17.23 -3.72 -0.93
N SER A 54 -17.38 -4.59 0.07
CA SER A 54 -18.24 -4.33 1.23
C SER A 54 -17.73 -3.15 2.05
N LEU A 55 -16.42 -3.11 2.36
CA LEU A 55 -15.81 -2.03 3.12
C LEU A 55 -15.96 -0.67 2.41
N VAL A 56 -15.70 -0.64 1.10
CA VAL A 56 -15.85 0.58 0.30
C VAL A 56 -17.31 1.03 0.26
N ALA A 57 -18.28 0.10 0.16
CA ALA A 57 -19.70 0.41 0.22
C ALA A 57 -20.12 0.98 1.59
N GLU A 58 -19.47 0.54 2.67
CA GLU A 58 -19.63 1.05 4.03
C GLU A 58 -18.87 2.37 4.28
N GLY A 59 -18.11 2.88 3.29
CA GLY A 59 -17.25 4.05 3.44
C GLY A 59 -16.01 3.83 4.32
N LYS A 60 -15.63 2.57 4.55
CA LYS A 60 -14.43 2.16 5.27
C LYS A 60 -13.27 1.96 4.30
N ILE A 61 -12.05 2.07 4.82
CA ILE A 61 -10.82 1.95 4.04
C ILE A 61 -10.36 0.49 4.05
N PRO A 62 -10.18 -0.15 2.87
CA PRO A 62 -9.62 -1.50 2.78
C PRO A 62 -8.10 -1.52 3.08
N ILE A 63 -7.55 -2.72 3.21
CA ILE A 63 -6.12 -2.95 3.38
C ILE A 63 -5.40 -2.68 2.05
N GLY A 64 -4.32 -1.90 2.13
CA GLY A 64 -3.49 -1.48 1.00
C GLY A 64 -3.74 -0.06 0.52
N ILE A 65 -2.92 0.38 -0.43
CA ILE A 65 -2.99 1.72 -1.01
C ILE A 65 -3.93 1.68 -2.23
N GLU A 66 -4.94 2.55 -2.21
CA GLU A 66 -5.89 2.73 -3.31
C GLU A 66 -5.30 3.45 -4.53
N LYS A 67 -6.02 3.35 -5.65
CA LYS A 67 -5.62 3.86 -6.96
C LYS A 67 -5.24 5.35 -6.94
N ASN A 68 -4.24 5.71 -7.72
CA ASN A 68 -3.77 7.08 -7.92
C ASN A 68 -3.29 7.81 -6.65
N THR A 69 -2.96 7.06 -5.59
CA THR A 69 -2.39 7.65 -4.38
C THR A 69 -0.92 7.98 -4.59
N LYS A 70 -0.56 9.24 -4.41
CA LYS A 70 0.83 9.71 -4.47
C LYS A 70 1.32 10.12 -3.08
N SER A 71 2.36 9.45 -2.59
CA SER A 71 3.02 9.83 -1.34
C SER A 71 4.46 10.28 -1.62
N GLY A 72 4.70 11.60 -1.50
CA GLY A 72 6.04 12.21 -1.49
C GLY A 72 6.37 12.91 -0.15
N LYS A 73 5.54 12.69 0.88
CA LYS A 73 5.70 13.16 2.25
C LYS A 73 5.32 12.01 3.20
N PRO A 74 5.88 11.93 4.42
CA PRO A 74 5.51 10.90 5.38
C PRO A 74 3.99 10.90 5.55
N MET A 75 3.38 9.78 5.18
CA MET A 75 1.94 9.59 5.28
C MET A 75 1.58 9.74 6.77
N ARG A 76 0.68 10.67 7.11
CA ARG A 76 0.28 10.89 8.51
C ARG A 76 -0.25 9.58 9.11
N ARG A 77 -0.12 9.37 10.42
CA ARG A 77 -0.51 8.12 11.12
C ARG A 77 -1.94 7.64 10.83
N ASP A 78 -2.85 8.55 10.49
CA ASP A 78 -4.22 8.28 10.05
C ASP A 78 -4.33 7.66 8.64
N LYS A 79 -3.27 7.77 7.83
CA LYS A 79 -3.13 7.19 6.49
C LYS A 79 -2.04 6.12 6.42
N ILE A 80 -1.34 5.86 7.51
CA ILE A 80 -0.45 4.71 7.59
C ILE A 80 -1.34 3.48 7.46
N LEU A 81 -1.22 2.80 6.33
CA LEU A 81 -1.78 1.47 6.15
C LEU A 81 -0.99 0.53 7.03
N GLN A 82 -1.51 0.38 8.23
CA GLN A 82 -1.21 -0.65 9.18
C GLN A 82 -2.51 -1.38 9.42
N LEU A 83 -2.47 -2.69 9.26
CA LEU A 83 -2.29 -3.55 10.43
C LEU A 83 -1.24 -4.61 10.08
#